data_AF-L8HIT6-F1
#
_entry.id   AF-L8HIT6-F1
#
_cell.length_a   1.000
_cell.length_b   1.000
_cell.length_c   1.000
_cell.angle_alpha   90.00
_cell.angle_beta   90.00
_cell.angle_gamma   90.00
#
_symmetry.space_group_name_H-M   'P 1'
#
loop_
_entity.id
_entity.type
_entity.pdbx_description
1 polymer ?
#
loop_
_entity_poly.entity_id
_entity_poly.type
_entity_poly.pdbx_seq_one_letter_code
_entity_poly.pdbx_strand_id
1 'polypeptide(L)'
;MKGFSYRAPEMLDLFQGKVISEKADIWALGCFLYRLAFLKSPFEENGSLQILNVNYTIPEDSPYTNTLHSLISTALATPTY
;
A
#
# COMPACT_ATOMS: atom_id res chain seq x y z
N MET A 1 -2.39 -14.74 -10.63
CA MET A 1 -3.01 -13.53 -10.03
C MET A 1 -2.93 -13.66 -8.51
N LYS A 2 -1.97 -13.02 -7.85
CA LYS A 2 -1.86 -13.04 -6.38
C LYS A 2 -2.90 -12.08 -5.80
N GLY A 3 -3.91 -12.60 -5.10
CA GLY A 3 -5.03 -11.82 -4.53
C GLY A 3 -4.73 -11.03 -3.26
N PHE A 4 -3.45 -10.80 -2.94
CA PHE A 4 -3.02 -10.13 -1.70
C PHE A 4 -2.66 -8.64 -1.88
N SER A 5 -2.52 -8.16 -3.11
CA SER A 5 -1.96 -6.82 -3.41
C SER A 5 -2.80 -5.61 -2.97
N TYR A 6 -4.02 -5.82 -2.48
CA TYR A 6 -4.94 -4.74 -2.08
C TYR A 6 -5.41 -4.87 -0.63
N ARG A 7 -4.96 -5.89 0.11
CA ARG A 7 -5.35 -6.05 1.51
C ARG A 7 -4.54 -5.08 2.35
N ALA A 8 -5.25 -4.31 3.16
CA ALA A 8 -4.66 -3.45 4.16
C ALA A 8 -4.07 -4.29 5.31
N PRO A 9 -3.07 -3.78 6.05
CA PRO A 9 -2.39 -4.52 7.11
C PRO A 9 -3.35 -5.02 8.22
N GLU A 10 -4.41 -4.28 8.55
CA GLU A 10 -5.46 -4.68 9.49
C GLU A 10 -6.27 -5.89 9.02
N MET A 11 -6.34 -6.15 7.71
CA MET A 11 -6.96 -7.35 7.17
C MET A 11 -6.05 -8.58 7.24
N LEU A 12 -4.75 -8.38 7.48
CA LEU A 12 -3.76 -9.45 7.63
C LEU A 12 -3.52 -9.81 9.10
N ASP A 13 -3.57 -8.83 10.00
CA ASP A 13 -3.41 -9.02 11.44
C ASP A 13 -4.70 -8.71 12.22
N LEU A 14 -5.61 -9.69 12.21
CA LEU A 14 -6.88 -9.61 12.94
C LEU A 14 -6.71 -9.65 14.47
N PHE A 15 -5.54 -10.08 14.97
CA PHE A 15 -5.27 -10.17 16.41
C PHE A 15 -5.02 -8.80 17.04
N GLN A 16 -4.75 -7.76 16.24
CA GLN A 16 -4.67 -6.38 16.72
C GLN A 16 -6.04 -5.79 17.10
N GLY A 17 -7.15 -6.49 16.80
CA GLY A 17 -8.49 -6.01 17.13
C GLY A 17 -8.88 -4.71 16.41
N LYS A 18 -8.20 -4.38 15.31
CA LYS A 18 -8.47 -3.19 14.52
C LYS A 18 -9.75 -3.35 13.73
N VAL A 19 -10.60 -2.33 13.78
CA VAL A 19 -11.82 -2.28 12.97
C VAL A 19 -11.42 -2.06 11.51
N ILE A 20 -11.83 -2.98 10.64
CA ILE A 20 -11.73 -2.77 9.19
C ILE A 20 -12.75 -1.67 8.84
N SER A 21 -12.24 -0.53 8.38
CA SER A 21 -13.05 0.64 8.03
C SER A 21 -12.74 1.10 6.61
N GLU A 22 -13.25 2.27 6.22
CA GLU A 22 -12.95 2.93 4.94
C GLU A 22 -11.44 3.20 4.74
N LYS A 23 -10.63 3.12 5.79
CA LYS A 23 -9.16 3.21 5.72
C LYS A 23 -8.55 2.09 4.88
N ALA A 24 -9.18 0.91 4.84
CA ALA A 24 -8.74 -0.18 3.98
C ALA A 24 -8.86 0.18 2.48
N ASP A 25 -9.86 0.98 2.11
CA ASP A 25 -10.03 1.47 0.74
C ASP A 25 -8.98 2.53 0.39
N ILE A 26 -8.59 3.37 1.36
CA ILE A 26 -7.49 4.35 1.17
C ILE A 26 -6.16 3.61 0.93
N TRP A 27 -5.90 2.54 1.67
CA TRP A 27 -4.73 1.69 1.44
C TRP A 27 -4.76 1.08 0.03
N ALA A 28 -5.91 0.50 -0.37
CA ALA A 28 -6.09 -0.07 -1.70
C ALA A 28 -5.89 0.98 -2.81
N LEU A 29 -6.32 2.23 -2.58
CA LEU A 29 -6.07 3.36 -3.47
C LEU A 29 -4.57 3.67 -3.60
N GLY A 30 -3.81 3.62 -2.51
CA GLY A 30 -2.34 3.77 -2.54
C GLY A 30 -1.67 2.70 -3.41
N CYS A 31 -2.05 1.44 -3.24
CA CYS A 31 -1.60 0.34 -4.09
C CYS A 31 -2.00 0.53 -5.56
N PHE A 32 -3.22 1.03 -5.81
CA PHE A 32 -3.73 1.29 -7.15
C PHE A 32 -2.96 2.41 -7.85
N LEU A 33 -2.72 3.55 -7.17
CA LEU A 33 -1.95 4.67 -7.70
C LEU A 33 -0.51 4.25 -8.02
N TYR A 34 0.14 3.49 -7.13
CA TYR A 34 1.46 2.94 -7.39
C TYR A 34 1.46 2.06 -8.65
N ARG A 35 0.45 1.20 -8.80
CA ARG A 35 0.33 0.33 -9.97
C ARG A 35 0.07 1.11 -11.26
N LEU A 36 -0.70 2.19 -11.23
CA LEU A 36 -0.88 3.06 -12.40
C LEU A 36 0.43 3.75 -12.79
N ALA A 37 1.20 4.22 -11.81
CA ALA A 37 2.46 4.90 -12.06
C ALA A 37 3.54 3.94 -12.59
N PHE A 38 3.71 2.78 -11.95
CA PHE A 38 4.88 1.92 -12.18
C PHE A 38 4.56 0.60 -12.87
N LEU A 39 3.28 0.33 -13.17
CA LEU A 39 2.77 -0.92 -13.75
C LEU A 39 3.18 -2.19 -12.97
N LYS A 40 3.57 -2.01 -11.70
CA LYS A 40 4.04 -3.03 -10.77
C LYS A 40 3.25 -2.94 -9.47
N SER A 41 3.13 -4.04 -8.73
CA SER A 41 2.59 -3.97 -7.38
C SER A 41 3.67 -3.49 -6.39
N PRO A 42 3.34 -2.65 -5.39
CA PRO A 42 4.32 -2.19 -4.41
C PRO A 42 4.85 -3.34 -3.52
N PHE A 43 4.12 -4.47 -3.42
CA PHE A 43 4.40 -5.58 -2.49
C PHE A 43 4.48 -6.97 -3.17
N GLU A 44 5.27 -7.14 -4.24
CA GLU A 44 5.25 -8.38 -5.07
C GLU A 44 5.93 -9.64 -4.46
N GLU A 45 7.05 -9.48 -3.77
CA GLU A 45 7.88 -10.62 -3.33
C GLU A 45 7.50 -11.14 -1.94
N ASN A 46 7.29 -10.25 -0.96
CA ASN A 46 7.04 -10.61 0.44
C ASN A 46 5.70 -10.03 0.93
N GLY A 47 4.65 -10.18 0.11
CA GLY A 47 3.34 -9.52 0.23
C GLY A 47 2.89 -9.25 1.66
N SER A 48 2.76 -10.27 2.52
CA SER A 48 2.24 -10.06 3.88
C SER A 48 3.18 -9.28 4.80
N LEU A 49 4.48 -9.58 4.82
CA LEU A 49 5.45 -8.88 5.69
C LEU A 49 5.76 -7.46 5.19
N GLN A 50 5.76 -7.25 3.89
CA GLN A 50 5.92 -5.93 3.29
C GLN A 50 4.69 -5.05 3.56
N ILE A 51 3.48 -5.60 3.48
CA ILE A 51 2.25 -4.90 3.85
C ILE A 51 2.26 -4.53 5.35
N LEU A 52 2.59 -5.49 6.23
CA LEU A 52 2.61 -5.25 7.68
C LEU A 52 3.64 -4.19 8.11
N ASN A 53 4.78 -4.11 7.43
CA ASN A 53 5.82 -3.11 7.71
C ASN A 53 5.74 -1.86 6.83
N VAL A 54 4.74 -1.76 5.93
CA VAL A 54 4.63 -0.69 4.92
C VAL A 54 5.95 -0.51 4.15
N ASN A 55 6.58 -1.63 3.79
CA ASN A 55 7.89 -1.65 3.13
C ASN A 55 7.72 -1.74 1.61
N TYR A 56 7.82 -0.59 0.94
CA TYR A 56 7.81 -0.45 -0.51
C TYR A 56 8.88 0.57 -0.94
N THR A 57 9.29 0.54 -2.20
CA THR A 57 10.30 1.44 -2.75
C THR A 57 9.78 2.10 -4.01
N ILE A 58 9.96 3.41 -4.14
CA ILE A 58 9.72 4.14 -5.39
C ILE A 58 11.01 4.10 -6.22
N PRO A 59 10.96 3.74 -7.52
CA PRO A 59 12.13 3.76 -8.39
C PRO A 59 12.78 5.16 -8.45
N GLU A 60 14.11 5.24 -8.32
CA GLU A 60 14.86 6.50 -8.36
C GLU A 60 14.72 7.24 -9.72
N ASP A 61 14.52 6.48 -10.79
CA ASP A 61 14.27 6.94 -12.15
C ASP A 61 12.80 7.28 -12.42
N SER A 62 11.98 7.44 -11.37
CA SER A 62 10.57 7.77 -11.52
C SER A 62 10.37 9.08 -12.29
N PRO A 63 9.61 9.08 -13.40
CA PRO A 63 9.31 10.30 -14.15
C PRO A 63 8.21 11.15 -13.49
N TYR A 64 7.65 10.70 -12.37
CA TYR A 64 6.51 11.34 -11.73
C TYR A 64 6.95 12.37 -10.68
N THR A 65 6.10 13.37 -10.47
CA THR A 65 6.33 14.43 -9.49
C THR A 65 6.36 13.92 -8.06
N ASN A 66 7.12 14.60 -7.20
CA ASN A 66 7.12 14.37 -5.75
C ASN A 66 5.71 14.40 -5.15
N THR A 67 4.78 15.20 -5.69
CA THR A 67 3.38 15.24 -5.23
C THR A 67 2.69 13.88 -5.37
N LEU A 68 2.92 13.17 -6.48
CA LEU A 68 2.35 11.83 -6.68
C LEU A 68 2.98 10.83 -5.72
N HIS A 69 4.30 10.90 -5.53
CA HIS A 69 5.00 10.06 -4.57
C HIS A 69 4.51 10.30 -3.14
N SER A 70 4.32 11.55 -2.73
CA SER A 70 3.76 11.92 -1.44
C SER A 70 2.32 11.45 -1.28
N LEU A 71 1.50 11.49 -2.34
CA LEU A 71 0.12 11.00 -2.31
C LEU A 71 0.07 9.48 -2.10
N ILE A 72 0.87 8.73 -2.87
CA ILE A 72 1.01 7.27 -2.71
C ILE A 72 1.49 6.96 -1.30
N SER A 73 2.51 7.66 -0.82
CA SER A 73 3.06 7.47 0.52
C SER A 73 2.05 7.78 1.60
N THR A 74 1.27 8.85 1.46
CA THR A 74 0.23 9.21 2.44
C THR A 74 -0.89 8.17 2.47
N ALA A 75 -1.31 7.67 1.31
CA ALA A 75 -2.33 6.62 1.23
C ALA A 75 -1.87 5.29 1.84
N LEU A 76 -0.60 4.91 1.64
CA LEU A 76 0.00 3.71 2.24
C LEU A 76 0.43 3.92 3.70
N ALA A 77 0.71 5.15 4.12
CA ALA A 77 1.05 5.49 5.49
C ALA A 77 -0.19 5.80 6.33
N THR A 78 -1.40 5.75 5.74
CA THR A 78 -2.66 6.07 6.43
C THR A 78 -2.70 5.29 7.74
N PRO A 79 -2.57 5.97 8.88
CA PRO A 79 -2.54 5.28 10.15
C PRO A 79 -3.92 4.68 10.36
N THR A 80 -3.98 3.40 10.71
CA THR A 80 -5.21 2.76 11.19
C THR A 80 -5.53 3.24 12.61
N TYR A 81 -5.47 4.56 12.87
CA TYR A 81 -5.76 5.21 14.15
C TYR A 81 -6.66 6.43 13.91
#